data_AF-A0A2D8D2I8-F1
#
_entry.id   AF-A0A2D8D2I8-F1
#
_cell.length_a   1.000
_cell.length_b   1.000
_cell.length_c   1.000
_cell.angle_alpha   90.00
_cell.angle_beta   90.00
_cell.angle_gamma   90.00
#
_symmetry.space_group_name_H-M   'P 1'
#
loop_
_entity.id
_entity.type
_entity.pdbx_description
1 polymer ?
#
loop_
_entity_poly.entity_id
_entity_poly.type
_entity_poly.pdbx_seq_one_letter_code
_entity_poly.pdbx_strand_id
1 'polypeptide(L)'
;MSWPYPTVRVDGTATVDEEGENQVCACGNDSWTQDWRSADRLGRLAFDAAGSADPDEFAVCPVCGRVYPNAALFHGAAAAVARYEITSAEFIAALQRYDHDAYGSGGSLTS
;
A
#
# COMPACT_ATOMS: atom_id res chain seq x y z
N MET A 1 5.95 -1.68 -17.70
CA MET A 1 6.02 -0.54 -16.75
C MET A 1 7.23 -0.76 -15.87
N SER A 2 7.99 0.28 -15.52
CA SER A 2 9.07 0.16 -14.53
C SER A 2 8.55 0.66 -13.19
N TRP A 3 8.66 -0.15 -12.15
CA TRP A 3 8.27 0.24 -10.79
C TRP A 3 9.23 1.29 -10.22
N PRO A 4 8.75 2.18 -9.33
CA PRO A 4 9.55 3.28 -8.80
C PRO A 4 10.52 2.85 -7.70
N TYR A 5 10.30 1.67 -7.12
CA TYR A 5 11.15 1.07 -6.09
C TYR A 5 11.62 -0.31 -6.54
N PRO A 6 12.73 -0.83 -5.98
CA PRO A 6 13.14 -2.22 -6.21
C PRO A 6 12.00 -3.19 -5.88
N THR A 7 11.82 -4.20 -6.72
CA THR A 7 10.77 -5.20 -6.57
C THR A 7 11.34 -6.60 -6.42
N VAL A 8 10.64 -7.43 -5.65
CA VAL A 8 10.90 -8.88 -5.53
C VAL A 8 9.77 -9.66 -6.17
N ARG A 9 9.88 -11.00 -6.20
CA ARG A 9 8.79 -11.86 -6.66
C ARG A 9 7.53 -11.58 -5.85
N VAL A 10 6.41 -11.51 -6.57
CA VAL A 10 5.10 -11.21 -6.01
C VAL A 10 4.16 -12.40 -6.23
N ASP A 11 3.35 -12.64 -5.22
CA ASP A 11 2.23 -13.56 -5.19
C ASP A 11 1.19 -13.02 -4.20
N GLY A 12 0.07 -13.74 -4.07
CA GLY A 12 -0.94 -13.47 -3.07
C GLY A 12 -2.04 -12.52 -3.52
N THR A 13 -3.16 -12.62 -2.81
CA THR A 13 -4.38 -11.87 -3.06
C THR A 13 -4.76 -11.15 -1.78
N ALA A 14 -5.14 -9.88 -1.91
CA ALA A 14 -5.83 -9.15 -0.87
C ALA A 14 -7.34 -9.30 -1.03
N THR A 15 -8.05 -9.20 0.09
CA THR A 15 -9.52 -9.22 0.14
C THR A 15 -10.02 -7.96 0.80
N VAL A 16 -11.17 -7.47 0.36
CA VAL A 16 -11.91 -6.39 1.01
C VAL A 16 -13.17 -7.01 1.62
N ASP A 17 -13.55 -6.58 2.82
CA ASP A 17 -14.80 -7.04 3.43
C ASP A 17 -16.04 -6.57 2.65
N GLU A 18 -17.21 -7.11 3.02
CA GLU A 18 -18.47 -6.85 2.32
C GLU A 18 -18.90 -5.38 2.39
N GLU A 19 -18.47 -4.66 3.43
CA GLU A 19 -18.80 -3.25 3.65
C GLU A 19 -17.81 -2.30 2.94
N GLY A 20 -16.68 -2.83 2.44
CA GLY A 20 -15.64 -2.05 1.79
C GLY A 20 -14.73 -1.30 2.78
N GLU A 21 -14.89 -1.55 4.07
CA GLU A 21 -14.27 -0.77 5.15
C GLU A 21 -12.89 -1.30 5.56
N ASN A 22 -12.68 -2.61 5.41
CA ASN A 22 -11.40 -3.25 5.75
C ASN A 22 -10.79 -4.01 4.56
N GLN A 23 -9.48 -3.81 4.38
CA GLN A 23 -8.67 -4.45 3.35
C GLN A 23 -7.62 -5.33 4.02
N VAL A 24 -7.68 -6.65 3.78
CA VAL A 24 -6.76 -7.64 4.34
C VAL A 24 -5.76 -8.06 3.28
N CYS A 25 -4.47 -7.84 3.55
CA CYS A 25 -3.37 -8.19 2.68
C CYS A 25 -3.09 -9.70 2.77
N ALA A 26 -2.51 -10.28 1.71
CA ALA A 26 -2.01 -11.66 1.71
C ALA A 26 -1.04 -12.00 2.85
N CYS A 27 -0.38 -11.01 3.46
CA CYS A 27 0.49 -11.22 4.62
C CYS A 27 -0.24 -11.20 5.98
N GLY A 28 -1.57 -11.01 5.98
CA GLY A 28 -2.39 -10.91 7.18
C GLY A 28 -2.53 -9.51 7.77
N ASN A 29 -1.86 -8.49 7.20
CA ASN A 29 -2.07 -7.10 7.62
C ASN A 29 -3.42 -6.59 7.11
N ASP A 30 -4.25 -6.07 8.00
CA ASP A 30 -5.51 -5.41 7.67
C ASP A 30 -5.40 -3.87 7.79
N SER A 31 -6.28 -3.14 7.11
CA SER A 31 -6.22 -1.68 7.06
C SER A 31 -6.70 -0.98 8.33
N TRP A 32 -7.37 -1.68 9.25
CA TRP A 32 -7.71 -1.12 10.57
C TRP A 32 -6.56 -1.24 11.56
N THR A 33 -5.75 -2.30 11.46
CA THR A 33 -4.55 -2.48 12.28
C THR A 33 -3.41 -1.58 11.80
N GLN A 34 -3.18 -1.55 10.49
CA GLN A 34 -2.21 -0.64 9.88
C GLN A 34 -2.71 -0.20 8.52
N ASP A 35 -3.07 1.09 8.44
CA ASP A 35 -3.54 1.74 7.22
C ASP A 35 -2.69 1.36 6.02
N TRP A 36 -3.33 1.20 4.88
CA TRP A 36 -2.63 1.00 3.63
C TRP A 36 -2.10 2.33 3.09
N ARG A 37 -1.09 2.26 2.23
CA ARG A 37 -0.48 3.45 1.63
C ARG A 37 -1.03 3.64 0.23
N SER A 38 -1.57 4.82 -0.06
CA SER A 38 -1.95 5.20 -1.41
C SER A 38 -0.70 5.34 -2.29
N ALA A 39 -0.83 4.94 -3.55
CA ALA A 39 0.20 5.09 -4.55
C ALA A 39 -0.38 5.60 -5.88
N ASP A 40 0.33 6.54 -6.50
CA ASP A 40 -0.07 7.13 -7.78
C ASP A 40 -0.13 6.09 -8.91
N ARG A 41 -0.61 6.49 -10.09
CA ARG A 41 -0.70 5.61 -11.28
C ARG A 41 0.65 5.05 -11.76
N LEU A 42 1.76 5.52 -11.20
CA LEU A 42 3.12 5.03 -11.46
C LEU A 42 3.66 4.15 -10.32
N GLY A 43 2.85 3.89 -9.29
CA GLY A 43 3.17 3.08 -8.12
C GLY A 43 3.92 3.83 -7.02
N ARG A 44 4.10 5.16 -7.11
CA ARG A 44 4.82 5.92 -6.09
C ARG A 44 3.92 6.18 -4.91
N LEU A 45 4.41 5.94 -3.69
CA LEU A 45 3.68 6.33 -2.48
C LEU A 45 3.40 7.83 -2.51
N ALA A 46 2.12 8.17 -2.43
CA ALA A 46 1.62 9.54 -2.48
C ALA A 46 0.44 9.63 -1.51
N PHE A 47 0.55 10.48 -0.50
CA PHE A 47 -0.51 10.62 0.48
C PHE A 47 -1.71 11.34 -0.13
N ASP A 48 -2.88 10.74 0.03
CA ASP A 48 -4.18 11.34 -0.24
C ASP A 48 -5.04 11.20 1.02
N ALA A 49 -5.37 12.33 1.64
CA ALA A 49 -6.16 12.37 2.87
C ALA A 49 -7.59 11.86 2.69
N ALA A 50 -8.13 11.87 1.48
CA ALA A 50 -9.45 11.33 1.18
C ALA A 50 -9.43 9.81 0.96
N GLY A 51 -8.24 9.21 0.86
CA GLY A 51 -8.06 7.89 0.25
C GLY A 51 -8.26 7.94 -1.27
N SER A 52 -7.48 7.16 -2.01
CA SER A 52 -7.61 7.17 -3.47
C SER A 52 -8.90 6.49 -3.91
N ALA A 53 -9.72 7.23 -4.67
CA ALA A 53 -10.88 6.72 -5.40
C ALA A 53 -10.57 6.47 -6.89
N ASP A 54 -9.32 6.67 -7.32
CA ASP A 54 -8.91 6.50 -8.71
C ASP A 54 -8.67 5.01 -9.00
N PRO A 55 -9.41 4.38 -9.93
CA PRO A 55 -9.21 2.98 -10.28
C PRO A 55 -7.86 2.70 -10.96
N ASP A 56 -7.21 3.70 -11.54
CA ASP A 56 -5.90 3.58 -12.20
C ASP A 56 -4.72 3.66 -11.21
N GLU A 57 -5.00 3.93 -9.93
CA GLU A 57 -4.02 4.00 -8.85
C GLU A 57 -3.87 2.66 -8.10
N PHE A 58 -2.98 2.66 -7.11
CA PHE A 58 -2.67 1.46 -6.34
C PHE A 58 -2.78 1.70 -4.84
N ALA A 59 -3.01 0.62 -4.12
CA ALA A 59 -2.86 0.54 -2.68
C ALA A 59 -1.68 -0.38 -2.33
N VAL A 60 -0.90 0.02 -1.33
CA VAL A 60 0.33 -0.66 -0.93
C VAL A 60 0.25 -1.06 0.53
N CYS A 61 0.49 -2.33 0.81
CA CYS A 61 0.59 -2.82 2.19
C CYS A 61 1.97 -2.41 2.77
N PRO A 62 2.03 -1.59 3.84
CA PRO A 62 3.30 -1.12 4.39
C PRO A 62 4.12 -2.24 5.04
N VAL A 63 3.47 -3.30 5.54
CA VAL A 63 4.14 -4.43 6.21
C VAL A 63 4.99 -5.27 5.26
N CYS A 64 4.48 -5.55 4.07
CA CYS A 64 5.13 -6.51 3.16
C CYS A 64 5.46 -5.94 1.78
N GLY A 65 5.08 -4.70 1.49
CA GLY A 65 5.36 -4.00 0.24
C GLY A 65 4.52 -4.45 -0.94
N ARG A 66 3.51 -5.31 -0.76
CA ARG A 66 2.64 -5.74 -1.86
C ARG A 66 1.80 -4.58 -2.37
N VAL A 67 1.68 -4.52 -3.70
CA VAL A 67 0.98 -3.49 -4.46
C VAL A 67 -0.24 -4.13 -5.11
N TYR A 68 -1.39 -3.50 -4.93
CA TYR A 68 -2.67 -3.98 -5.44
C TYR A 68 -3.36 -2.86 -6.24
N PRO A 69 -3.93 -3.17 -7.42
CA PRO A 69 -4.66 -2.19 -8.20
C PRO A 69 -6.00 -1.83 -7.53
N ASN A 70 -6.29 -0.54 -7.42
CA ASN A 70 -7.53 -0.04 -6.81
C ASN A 70 -8.77 -0.58 -7.53
N ALA A 71 -8.74 -0.60 -8.87
CA ALA A 71 -9.82 -1.17 -9.67
C ALA A 71 -10.26 -2.57 -9.21
N ALA A 72 -9.32 -3.44 -8.81
CA ALA A 72 -9.65 -4.77 -8.34
C ALA A 72 -10.10 -4.78 -6.86
N LEU A 73 -9.50 -3.95 -6.01
CA LEU A 73 -9.91 -3.81 -4.61
C LEU A 73 -11.36 -3.32 -4.50
N PHE A 74 -11.78 -2.40 -5.36
CA PHE A 74 -13.19 -1.94 -5.45
C PHE A 74 -14.18 -3.06 -5.83
N HIS A 75 -13.67 -4.21 -6.29
CA HIS A 75 -14.47 -5.41 -6.58
C HIS A 75 -14.31 -6.52 -5.53
N GLY A 76 -13.70 -6.23 -4.38
CA GLY A 76 -13.64 -7.13 -3.22
C GLY A 76 -12.38 -8.01 -3.14
N ALA A 77 -11.59 -8.14 -4.20
CA ALA A 77 -10.35 -8.91 -4.16
C ALA A 77 -9.35 -8.46 -5.23
N ALA A 78 -8.06 -8.42 -4.87
CA ALA A 78 -7.01 -8.00 -5.78
C ALA A 78 -5.79 -8.92 -5.70
N ALA A 79 -5.35 -9.45 -6.84
CA ALA A 79 -4.04 -10.09 -6.93
C ALA A 79 -2.92 -9.04 -6.88
N ALA A 80 -1.85 -9.32 -6.14
CA ALA A 80 -0.72 -8.41 -6.07
C ALA A 80 0.01 -8.33 -7.43
N VAL A 81 0.22 -7.10 -7.93
CA VAL A 81 0.88 -6.84 -9.22
C VAL A 81 2.37 -6.55 -9.08
N ALA A 82 2.80 -6.21 -7.87
CA ALA A 82 4.20 -6.07 -7.49
C ALA A 82 4.37 -6.25 -5.98
N ARG A 83 5.62 -6.43 -5.57
CA ARG A 83 6.03 -6.37 -4.17
C ARG A 83 7.32 -5.57 -4.07
N TYR A 84 7.23 -4.41 -3.44
CA TYR A 84 8.40 -3.58 -3.15
C TYR A 84 9.31 -4.27 -2.13
N GLU A 85 10.61 -4.15 -2.34
CA GLU A 85 11.61 -4.58 -1.37
C GLU A 85 11.59 -3.60 -0.19
N ILE A 86 10.90 -3.98 0.87
CA ILE A 86 10.64 -3.11 2.02
C ILE A 86 11.90 -2.73 2.80
N THR A 87 13.00 -3.46 2.59
CA THR A 87 14.30 -3.14 3.19
C THR A 87 15.14 -2.19 2.34
N SER A 88 14.69 -1.85 1.13
CA SER A 88 15.39 -0.91 0.25
C SER A 88 15.34 0.52 0.80
N ALA A 89 16.44 1.25 0.66
CA ALA A 89 16.56 2.62 1.14
C ALA A 89 15.54 3.55 0.47
N GLU A 90 15.27 3.32 -0.82
CA GLU A 90 14.32 4.08 -1.62
C GLU A 90 12.88 3.93 -1.10
N PHE A 91 12.47 2.68 -0.81
CA PHE A 91 11.13 2.43 -0.27
C PHE A 91 10.98 2.97 1.16
N ILE A 92 11.98 2.75 2.01
CA ILE A 92 11.98 3.27 3.40
C ILE A 92 11.85 4.79 3.39
N ALA A 93 12.63 5.49 2.56
CA ALA A 93 12.57 6.95 2.48
C ALA A 93 11.22 7.46 1.95
N ALA A 94 10.59 6.74 1.02
CA ALA A 94 9.26 7.09 0.53
C ALA A 94 8.18 6.84 1.60
N LEU A 95 8.24 5.71 2.31
CA LEU A 95 7.31 5.37 3.37
C LEU A 95 7.39 6.37 4.52
N GLN A 96 8.59 6.76 4.95
CA GLN A 96 8.79 7.78 5.98
C GLN A 96 8.20 9.14 5.59
N ARG A 97 8.32 9.54 4.31
CA ARG A 97 7.68 10.78 3.82
C ARG A 97 6.17 10.66 3.83
N TYR A 98 5.63 9.55 3.34
CA TYR A 98 4.19 9.29 3.39
C TYR A 98 3.68 9.38 4.82
N ASP A 99 4.31 8.65 5.76
CA ASP A 99 3.88 8.60 7.16
C ASP A 99 3.96 9.98 7.83
N HIS A 100 4.99 10.76 7.49
CA HIS A 100 5.11 12.14 7.92
C HIS A 100 3.96 13.01 7.40
N ASP A 101 3.62 12.88 6.12
CA ASP A 101 2.57 13.69 5.50
C ASP A 101 1.17 13.27 5.98
N ALA A 102 0.97 11.99 6.28
CA ALA A 102 -0.28 11.42 6.77
C ALA A 102 -0.54 11.65 8.27
N TYR A 103 0.50 11.49 9.11
CA TYR A 103 0.36 11.42 10.57
C TYR A 103 1.22 12.45 11.32
N GLY A 104 2.05 13.22 10.63
CA GLY A 104 2.98 14.18 11.22
C GLY A 104 4.23 13.52 11.82
N SER A 105 5.15 14.35 12.32
CA SER A 105 6.50 13.94 12.80
C SER A 105 6.51 13.11 14.09
N GLY A 106 5.34 12.67 14.59
CA GLY A 106 5.18 11.90 15.84
C GLY A 106 5.16 10.37 15.67
N GLY A 107 5.14 9.86 14.45
CA GLY A 107 5.09 8.43 14.14
C GLY A 107 6.42 7.69 14.33
N SER A 108 7.10 7.87 15.47
CA SER A 108 8.18 6.98 15.86
C SER A 108 7.57 5.77 16.55
N LEU A 109 7.32 4.69 15.79
CA LEU A 109 7.06 3.37 16.38
C LEU A 109 8.35 2.89 17.04
N THR A 110 8.54 3.32 18.29
CA THR A 110 9.49 2.72 19.22
C THR A 110 8.71 1.97 20.28
N SER A 111 8.61 0.65 20.11
CA SER A 111 8.94 -0.38 21.11
C SER A 111 8.67 -1.77 20.54
#